data_AF-A0A1G1EBV3-F1
#
_entry.id   AF-A0A1G1EBV3-F1
#
_cell.length_a   1.000
_cell.length_b   1.000
_cell.length_c   1.000
_cell.angle_alpha   90.00
_cell.angle_beta   90.00
_cell.angle_gamma   90.00
#
_symmetry.space_group_name_H-M   'P 1'
#
loop_
_entity.id
_entity.type
_entity.pdbx_description
1 polymer ?
#
loop_
_entity_poly.entity_id
_entity_poly.type
_entity_poly.pdbx_seq_one_letter_code
_entity_poly.pdbx_strand_id
1 'polypeptide(L)'
;FSYETYLVDAQWRIGEKIVSQGFAIRRVPEAGAVEPYNIEAQYRILKVVENTPVPAPKPYWLEMDEGILGRPFFVMEKVEGEVPIPWGFENHEVFKDPERRLKMAKNLIQVLADYQAIDWRQTCTDFLPVPQRPTDPAEFELERWAQNIQKFKTYPQPLLKEVYFWLRKNKPHTPVFTLTHSDFRLGNFIWRDDKIVAFLDWEMPGIGDPMADLAWMCLKILRSPNSNLMCMLIEREDLYRYYEELTGTKVDEGRVFYWEVMGYFKLAAVFISAIRAFSDGKNRDVRLITLQDSVHYACLKELTELLEF
;
A
#
# COMPACT_ATOMS: atom_id res chain seq x y z
N PHE A 1 11.45 6.05 -3.52
CA PHE A 1 10.66 4.85 -3.17
C PHE A 1 9.63 4.64 -4.24
N SER A 2 9.68 3.45 -4.85
CA SER A 2 8.87 2.90 -5.96
C SER A 2 8.55 3.75 -7.19
N TYR A 3 8.25 5.05 -7.13
CA TYR A 3 8.11 5.96 -8.28
C TYR A 3 8.82 7.29 -8.09
N GLU A 4 9.03 8.00 -9.20
CA GLU A 4 9.51 9.38 -9.20
C GLU A 4 8.29 10.32 -9.20
N THR A 5 8.11 11.09 -8.13
CA THR A 5 7.01 12.06 -8.00
C THR A 5 7.55 13.48 -8.02
N TYR A 6 7.05 14.29 -8.95
CA TYR A 6 7.38 15.70 -9.08
C TYR A 6 6.15 16.55 -8.74
N LEU A 7 6.32 17.50 -7.83
CA LEU A 7 5.27 18.47 -7.49
C LEU A 7 5.47 19.74 -8.30
N VAL A 8 4.42 20.21 -8.97
CA VAL A 8 4.48 21.35 -9.88
C VAL A 8 3.28 22.24 -9.61
N ASP A 9 3.50 23.55 -9.45
CA ASP A 9 2.43 24.53 -9.45
C ASP A 9 2.39 25.21 -10.82
N ALA A 10 1.24 25.15 -11.49
CA ALA A 10 1.05 25.74 -12.81
C ALA A 10 0.10 26.94 -12.74
N GLN A 11 0.39 27.97 -13.53
CA GLN A 11 -0.45 29.14 -13.68
C GLN A 11 -0.76 29.38 -15.16
N TRP A 12 -2.03 29.62 -15.46
CA TRP A 12 -2.48 29.95 -16.81
C TRP A 12 -3.63 30.95 -16.76
N ARG A 13 -3.97 31.52 -17.92
CA ARG A 13 -5.02 32.54 -18.03
C ARG A 13 -6.24 31.96 -18.75
N ILE A 14 -7.42 32.17 -18.19
CA ILE A 14 -8.72 31.90 -18.82
C ILE A 14 -9.46 33.24 -18.92
N GLY A 15 -9.50 33.84 -20.11
CA GLY A 15 -9.99 35.21 -20.30
C GLY A 15 -9.08 36.22 -19.59
N GLU A 16 -9.62 36.98 -18.63
CA GLU A 16 -8.84 37.89 -17.77
C GLU A 16 -8.40 37.25 -16.45
N LYS A 17 -8.94 36.08 -16.09
CA LYS A 17 -8.65 35.43 -14.82
C LYS A 17 -7.35 34.62 -14.91
N ILE A 18 -6.44 34.86 -13.96
CA ILE A 18 -5.30 33.96 -13.72
C ILE A 18 -5.77 32.83 -12.80
N VAL A 19 -5.55 31.60 -13.23
CA VAL A 19 -5.80 30.39 -12.46
C VAL A 19 -4.47 29.79 -12.06
N SER A 20 -4.37 29.35 -10.81
CA SER A 20 -3.21 28.64 -10.26
C SER A 20 -3.68 27.30 -9.73
N GLN A 21 -2.95 26.23 -10.05
CA GLN A 21 -3.27 24.88 -9.59
C GLN A 21 -2.00 24.05 -9.40
N GLY A 22 -1.98 23.26 -8.33
CA GLY A 22 -0.92 22.29 -8.06
C GLY A 22 -1.19 20.93 -8.72
N PHE A 23 -0.12 20.31 -9.22
CA PHE A 23 -0.11 19.00 -9.85
C PHE A 23 1.00 18.13 -9.26
N ALA A 24 0.76 16.83 -9.23
CA ALA A 24 1.77 15.81 -8.97
C ALA A 24 1.95 14.97 -10.24
N ILE A 25 3.17 14.86 -10.73
CA ILE A 25 3.55 14.04 -11.88
C ILE A 25 4.24 12.78 -11.35
N ARG A 26 3.65 11.62 -11.59
CA ARG A 26 4.18 10.32 -11.16
C ARG A 26 4.74 9.58 -12.38
N ARG A 27 6.06 9.40 -12.44
CA ARG A 27 6.78 8.75 -13.54
C ARG A 27 7.35 7.41 -13.11
N VAL A 28 7.22 6.39 -13.96
CA VAL A 28 7.81 5.05 -13.75
C VAL A 28 9.32 5.20 -13.49
N PRO A 29 9.91 4.60 -12.44
CA PRO A 29 11.35 4.65 -12.23
C PRO A 29 12.08 3.70 -13.19
N GLU A 30 13.40 3.84 -13.31
CA GLU A 30 14.21 2.89 -14.10
C GLU A 30 14.29 1.51 -13.42
N ALA A 31 14.41 1.50 -12.10
CA ALA A 31 14.37 0.32 -11.26
C ALA A 31 13.95 0.69 -9.82
N GLY A 32 13.37 -0.27 -9.10
CA GLY A 32 12.99 -0.02 -7.70
C GLY A 32 12.29 -1.19 -7.03
N ALA A 33 11.54 -0.87 -5.97
CA ALA A 33 11.16 -1.83 -4.95
C ALA A 33 9.95 -2.72 -5.31
N VAL A 34 9.14 -2.35 -6.29
CA VAL A 34 7.83 -3.01 -6.57
C VAL A 34 7.69 -3.45 -8.03
N GLU A 35 8.80 -3.74 -8.70
CA GLU A 35 8.78 -4.24 -10.07
C GLU A 35 7.96 -5.55 -10.22
N PRO A 36 7.22 -5.74 -11.34
CA PRO A 36 7.06 -4.79 -12.46
C PRO A 36 6.05 -3.67 -12.17
N TYR A 37 6.23 -2.54 -12.86
CA TYR A 37 5.38 -1.35 -12.74
C TYR A 37 4.20 -1.41 -13.70
N ASN A 38 2.97 -1.28 -13.18
CA ASN A 38 1.76 -1.12 -13.99
C ASN A 38 1.14 0.26 -13.73
N ILE A 39 1.71 1.29 -14.37
CA ILE A 39 1.25 2.67 -14.21
C ILE A 39 -0.18 2.89 -14.71
N GLU A 40 -0.59 2.15 -15.75
CA GLU A 40 -1.94 2.22 -16.29
C GLU A 40 -2.97 1.79 -15.24
N ALA A 41 -2.74 0.66 -14.54
CA ALA A 41 -3.62 0.21 -13.47
C ALA A 41 -3.73 1.25 -12.33
N GLN A 42 -2.63 1.95 -11.99
CA GLN A 42 -2.67 3.01 -10.96
C GLN A 42 -3.53 4.20 -11.41
N TYR A 43 -3.38 4.64 -12.66
CA TYR A 43 -4.18 5.73 -13.19
C TYR A 43 -5.66 5.35 -13.29
N ARG A 44 -5.94 4.13 -13.73
CA ARG A 44 -7.31 3.63 -13.90
C ARG A 44 -8.02 3.41 -12.57
N ILE A 45 -7.33 2.93 -11.54
CA ILE A 45 -7.94 2.82 -10.20
C ILE A 45 -8.26 4.20 -9.63
N LEU A 46 -7.39 5.21 -9.82
CA LEU A 46 -7.68 6.60 -9.46
C LEU A 46 -8.94 7.12 -10.17
N LYS A 47 -9.15 6.76 -11.44
CA LYS A 47 -10.36 7.12 -12.20
C LYS A 47 -11.62 6.45 -11.67
N VAL A 48 -11.51 5.20 -11.19
CA VAL A 48 -12.62 4.49 -10.54
C VAL A 48 -13.01 5.19 -9.24
N VAL A 49 -12.04 5.49 -8.37
CA VAL A 49 -12.32 6.10 -7.06
C VAL A 49 -12.73 7.58 -7.13
N GLU A 50 -12.42 8.29 -8.23
CA GLU A 50 -12.85 9.70 -8.44
C GLU A 50 -14.38 9.88 -8.27
N ASN A 51 -15.17 8.81 -8.51
CA ASN A 51 -16.64 8.84 -8.43
C ASN A 51 -17.20 8.11 -7.20
N THR A 52 -16.40 7.90 -6.15
CA THR A 52 -16.80 7.19 -4.93
C THR A 52 -16.54 8.04 -3.69
N PRO A 53 -16.99 7.62 -2.48
CA PRO A 53 -16.66 8.31 -1.23
C PRO A 53 -15.18 8.25 -0.84
N VAL A 54 -14.35 7.45 -1.53
CA VAL A 54 -12.94 7.28 -1.22
C VAL A 54 -12.17 8.54 -1.62
N PRO A 55 -11.58 9.30 -0.67
CA PRO A 55 -10.84 10.51 -0.99
C PRO A 55 -9.52 10.13 -1.69
N ALA A 56 -9.31 10.55 -2.93
CA ALA A 56 -8.07 10.32 -3.67
C ALA A 56 -7.73 11.52 -4.56
N PRO A 57 -6.45 11.75 -4.90
CA PRO A 57 -6.07 12.83 -5.82
C PRO A 57 -6.76 12.66 -7.17
N LYS A 58 -7.35 13.72 -7.70
CA LYS A 58 -7.99 13.67 -9.02
C LYS A 58 -6.96 13.34 -10.12
N PRO A 59 -7.13 12.25 -10.89
CA PRO A 59 -6.27 11.96 -12.04
C PRO A 59 -6.64 12.85 -13.24
N TYR A 60 -5.65 13.44 -13.90
CA TYR A 60 -5.86 14.33 -15.06
C TYR A 60 -5.45 13.71 -16.39
N TRP A 61 -4.27 13.09 -16.45
CA TRP A 61 -3.67 12.62 -17.70
C TRP A 61 -2.78 11.40 -17.48
N LEU A 62 -2.82 10.43 -18.38
CA LEU A 62 -1.87 9.33 -18.47
C LEU A 62 -1.12 9.44 -19.80
N GLU A 63 0.19 9.47 -19.74
CA GLU A 63 1.08 9.49 -20.90
C GLU A 63 1.88 8.19 -20.97
N MET A 64 1.75 7.48 -22.09
CA MET A 64 2.46 6.22 -22.35
C MET A 64 3.61 6.40 -23.34
N ASP A 65 3.67 7.52 -24.07
CA ASP A 65 4.78 7.85 -24.96
C ASP A 65 6.03 8.24 -24.17
N GLU A 66 7.03 7.36 -24.20
CA GLU A 66 8.34 7.58 -23.58
C GLU A 66 9.10 8.76 -24.21
N GLY A 67 8.73 9.22 -25.41
CA GLY A 67 9.34 10.37 -26.07
C GLY A 67 9.16 11.70 -25.32
N ILE A 68 8.15 11.80 -24.44
CA ILE A 68 7.82 13.06 -23.75
C ILE A 68 8.69 13.29 -22.50
N LEU A 69 8.71 12.33 -21.56
CA LEU A 69 9.49 12.40 -20.31
C LEU A 69 10.43 11.21 -20.11
N GLY A 70 10.79 10.50 -21.18
CA GLY A 70 11.72 9.38 -21.18
C GLY A 70 11.14 8.05 -20.69
N ARG A 71 10.02 8.08 -19.95
CA ARG A 71 9.30 6.93 -19.37
C ARG A 71 7.82 7.29 -19.17
N PRO A 72 6.89 6.33 -19.11
CA PRO A 72 5.48 6.60 -18.88
C PRO A 72 5.24 7.35 -17.57
N PHE A 73 4.24 8.23 -17.56
CA PHE A 73 3.87 9.02 -16.38
C PHE A 73 2.38 9.34 -16.37
N PHE A 74 1.85 9.70 -15.20
CA PHE A 74 0.54 10.33 -15.11
C PHE A 74 0.60 11.61 -14.28
N VAL A 75 -0.37 12.49 -14.52
CA VAL A 75 -0.57 13.75 -13.81
C VAL A 75 -1.83 13.64 -12.97
N MET A 76 -1.75 14.02 -11.70
CA MET A 76 -2.87 14.08 -10.77
C MET A 76 -2.85 15.39 -9.95
N GLU A 77 -3.89 15.61 -9.17
CA GLU A 77 -3.99 16.70 -8.21
C GLU A 77 -2.86 16.68 -7.18
N LYS A 78 -2.28 17.84 -6.90
CA LYS A 78 -1.46 18.05 -5.71
C LYS A 78 -2.39 18.41 -4.54
N VAL A 79 -2.65 17.43 -3.68
CA VAL A 79 -3.49 17.64 -2.49
C VAL A 79 -2.62 18.13 -1.33
N GLU A 80 -2.96 19.26 -0.74
CA GLU A 80 -2.25 19.85 0.39
C GLU A 80 -2.71 19.24 1.73
N GLY A 81 -1.78 18.98 2.65
CA GLY A 81 -2.06 18.50 3.99
C GLY A 81 -0.87 17.80 4.64
N GLU A 82 -1.12 17.07 5.73
CA GLU A 82 -0.10 16.42 6.53
C GLU A 82 -0.09 14.91 6.29
N VAL A 83 1.10 14.31 6.24
CA VAL A 83 1.25 12.85 6.19
C VAL A 83 1.93 12.41 7.50
N PRO A 84 1.18 11.89 8.48
CA PRO A 84 1.75 11.43 9.73
C PRO A 84 2.50 10.11 9.50
N ILE A 85 3.84 10.18 9.52
CA ILE A 85 4.70 9.00 9.36
C ILE A 85 5.13 8.50 10.74
N PRO A 86 4.85 7.22 11.09
CA PRO A 86 5.13 6.68 12.43
C PRO A 86 6.63 6.42 12.70
N TRP A 87 7.48 6.42 11.67
CA TRP A 87 8.93 6.21 11.78
C TRP A 87 9.67 7.54 11.92
N GLY A 88 10.21 7.80 13.11
CA GLY A 88 11.10 8.95 13.34
C GLY A 88 10.46 10.19 13.97
N PHE A 89 9.16 10.18 14.25
CA PHE A 89 8.46 11.32 14.86
C PHE A 89 7.50 10.88 15.97
N GLU A 90 8.05 10.43 17.10
CA GLU A 90 7.29 10.24 18.37
C GLU A 90 6.62 11.54 18.88
N ASN A 91 6.88 12.67 18.20
CA ASN A 91 6.42 14.00 18.57
C ASN A 91 5.20 14.53 17.81
N HIS A 92 4.59 13.75 16.91
CA HIS A 92 3.35 14.22 16.30
C HIS A 92 2.25 14.25 17.38
N GLU A 93 1.77 15.45 17.72
CA GLU A 93 0.82 15.67 18.84
C GLU A 93 -0.43 14.79 18.72
N VAL A 94 -0.80 14.47 17.48
CA VAL A 94 -1.90 13.59 17.12
C VAL A 94 -1.87 12.22 17.82
N PHE A 95 -0.69 11.68 18.11
CA PHE A 95 -0.55 10.37 18.75
C PHE A 95 -0.63 10.43 20.28
N LYS A 96 -0.60 11.64 20.86
CA LYS A 96 -0.62 11.86 22.32
C LYS A 96 -2.04 11.98 22.88
N ASP A 97 -3.03 12.26 22.03
CA ASP A 97 -4.43 12.41 22.40
C ASP A 97 -5.25 11.16 22.00
N PRO A 98 -5.70 10.34 22.97
CA PRO A 98 -6.49 9.14 22.70
C PRO A 98 -7.80 9.39 21.94
N GLU A 99 -8.51 10.48 22.22
CA GLU A 99 -9.78 10.79 21.55
C GLU A 99 -9.56 11.14 20.08
N ARG A 100 -8.53 11.96 19.82
CA ARG A 100 -8.11 12.32 18.47
C ARG A 100 -7.65 11.10 17.67
N ARG A 101 -6.85 10.21 18.27
CA ARG A 101 -6.44 8.94 17.63
C ARG A 101 -7.63 8.08 17.25
N LEU A 102 -8.60 7.90 18.15
CA LEU A 102 -9.78 7.10 17.89
C LEU A 102 -10.65 7.70 16.76
N LYS A 103 -10.79 9.03 16.72
CA LYS A 103 -11.48 9.73 15.63
C LYS A 103 -10.81 9.47 14.28
N MET A 104 -9.49 9.57 14.21
CA MET A 104 -8.73 9.27 13.01
C MET A 104 -8.82 7.79 12.62
N ALA A 105 -8.75 6.89 13.59
CA ALA A 105 -8.91 5.45 13.35
C ALA A 105 -10.24 5.15 12.68
N LYS A 106 -11.34 5.71 13.21
CA LYS A 106 -12.67 5.55 12.63
C LYS A 106 -12.73 6.08 11.19
N ASN A 107 -12.12 7.22 10.90
CA ASN A 107 -12.07 7.74 9.54
C ASN A 107 -11.24 6.85 8.60
N LEU A 108 -10.11 6.32 9.08
CA LEU A 108 -9.28 5.38 8.33
C LEU A 108 -10.03 4.08 8.00
N ILE A 109 -10.74 3.51 8.97
CA ILE A 109 -11.54 2.28 8.79
C ILE A 109 -12.73 2.54 7.87
N GLN A 110 -13.36 3.72 7.97
CA GLN A 110 -14.42 4.13 7.03
C GLN A 110 -13.90 4.18 5.59
N VAL A 111 -12.73 4.77 5.34
CA VAL A 111 -12.14 4.82 3.99
C VAL A 111 -11.81 3.42 3.47
N LEU A 112 -11.34 2.50 4.34
CA LEU A 112 -11.14 1.10 3.96
C LEU A 112 -12.45 0.43 3.55
N ALA A 113 -13.49 0.60 4.36
CA ALA A 113 -14.82 0.04 4.11
C ALA A 113 -15.41 0.59 2.80
N ASP A 114 -15.33 1.91 2.58
CA ASP A 114 -15.81 2.57 1.37
C ASP A 114 -15.08 2.06 0.12
N TYR A 115 -13.76 1.84 0.22
CA TYR A 115 -12.96 1.29 -0.87
C TYR A 115 -13.31 -0.17 -1.18
N GLN A 116 -13.47 -0.99 -0.16
CA GLN A 116 -13.83 -2.40 -0.31
C GLN A 116 -15.28 -2.60 -0.77
N ALA A 117 -16.15 -1.60 -0.57
CA ALA A 117 -17.54 -1.61 -1.04
C ALA A 117 -17.70 -1.29 -2.54
N ILE A 118 -16.64 -0.84 -3.23
CA ILE A 118 -16.67 -0.57 -4.66
C ILE A 118 -16.90 -1.89 -5.41
N ASP A 119 -17.90 -1.93 -6.31
CA ASP A 119 -18.16 -3.09 -7.15
C ASP A 119 -17.10 -3.22 -8.26
N TRP A 120 -16.03 -3.94 -7.94
CA TRP A 120 -14.94 -4.22 -8.85
C TRP A 120 -15.38 -4.94 -10.13
N ARG A 121 -16.52 -5.65 -10.12
CA ARG A 121 -17.01 -6.41 -11.29
C ARG A 121 -17.37 -5.48 -12.45
N GLN A 122 -17.87 -4.29 -12.12
CA GLN A 122 -18.30 -3.28 -13.08
C GLN A 122 -17.19 -2.29 -13.43
N THR A 123 -16.15 -2.19 -12.60
CA THR A 123 -15.20 -1.07 -12.65
C THR A 123 -13.77 -1.47 -12.97
N CYS A 124 -13.36 -2.71 -12.68
CA CYS A 124 -11.93 -3.08 -12.64
C CYS A 124 -11.56 -4.36 -13.40
N THR A 125 -12.52 -5.10 -13.94
CA THR A 125 -12.31 -6.44 -14.52
C THR A 125 -11.49 -6.46 -15.80
N ASP A 126 -11.34 -5.33 -16.48
CA ASP A 126 -10.62 -5.20 -17.74
C ASP A 126 -9.15 -4.78 -17.58
N PHE A 127 -8.70 -4.44 -16.36
CA PHE A 127 -7.28 -4.11 -16.10
C PHE A 127 -6.70 -4.73 -14.83
N LEU A 128 -7.52 -5.31 -13.94
CA LEU A 128 -7.04 -6.07 -12.79
C LEU A 128 -7.29 -7.58 -13.00
N PRO A 129 -6.35 -8.45 -12.59
CA PRO A 129 -6.57 -9.90 -12.60
C PRO A 129 -7.79 -10.27 -11.75
N VAL A 130 -8.72 -11.03 -12.34
CA VAL A 130 -9.96 -11.46 -11.66
C VAL A 130 -9.77 -12.85 -11.05
N PRO A 131 -9.76 -12.99 -9.71
CA PRO A 131 -9.73 -14.29 -9.06
C PRO A 131 -10.97 -15.13 -9.41
N GLN A 132 -10.76 -16.42 -9.71
CA GLN A 132 -11.81 -17.36 -10.10
C GLN A 132 -12.11 -18.38 -8.99
N ARG A 133 -11.12 -18.66 -8.14
CA ARG A 133 -11.22 -19.59 -7.02
C ARG A 133 -11.00 -18.85 -5.70
N PRO A 134 -11.59 -19.32 -4.60
CA PRO A 134 -11.43 -18.70 -3.28
C PRO A 134 -9.97 -18.57 -2.79
N THR A 135 -9.05 -19.38 -3.30
CA THR A 135 -7.62 -19.34 -2.92
C THR A 135 -6.76 -18.51 -3.88
N ASP A 136 -7.31 -18.01 -4.99
CA ASP A 136 -6.57 -17.26 -5.99
C ASP A 136 -5.96 -15.95 -5.46
N PRO A 137 -6.63 -15.15 -4.59
CA PRO A 137 -6.02 -13.94 -4.04
C PRO A 137 -4.66 -14.22 -3.37
N ALA A 138 -4.61 -15.27 -2.55
CA ALA A 138 -3.40 -15.69 -1.85
C ALA A 138 -2.36 -16.27 -2.81
N GLU A 139 -2.78 -17.07 -3.79
CA GLU A 139 -1.88 -17.64 -4.81
C GLU A 139 -1.23 -16.55 -5.67
N PHE A 140 -2.01 -15.55 -6.12
CA PHE A 140 -1.50 -14.47 -6.96
C PHE A 140 -0.44 -13.63 -6.25
N GLU A 141 -0.69 -13.22 -5.00
CA GLU A 141 0.29 -12.47 -4.22
C GLU A 141 1.52 -13.34 -3.89
N LEU A 142 1.34 -14.59 -3.47
CA LEU A 142 2.45 -15.50 -3.16
C LEU A 142 3.38 -15.69 -4.37
N GLU A 143 2.83 -16.02 -5.53
CA GLU A 143 3.62 -16.29 -6.72
C GLU A 143 4.27 -15.01 -7.27
N ARG A 144 3.57 -13.86 -7.21
CA ARG A 144 4.14 -12.55 -7.56
C ARG A 144 5.40 -12.26 -6.75
N TRP A 145 5.32 -12.35 -5.42
CA TRP A 145 6.44 -11.98 -4.55
C TRP A 145 7.53 -13.06 -4.51
N ALA A 146 7.19 -14.34 -4.69
CA ALA A 146 8.18 -15.40 -4.86
C ALA A 146 9.01 -15.21 -6.14
N GLN A 147 8.38 -14.86 -7.26
CA GLN A 147 9.07 -14.53 -8.51
C GLN A 147 9.95 -13.28 -8.36
N ASN A 148 9.45 -12.25 -7.67
CA ASN A 148 10.21 -11.05 -7.35
C ASN A 148 11.49 -11.39 -6.55
N ILE A 149 11.37 -12.14 -5.45
CA ILE A 149 12.53 -12.60 -4.67
C ILE A 149 13.51 -13.38 -5.55
N GLN A 150 13.00 -14.31 -6.37
CA GLN A 150 13.84 -15.13 -7.24
C GLN A 150 14.60 -14.28 -8.27
N LYS A 151 13.99 -13.22 -8.79
CA LYS A 151 14.59 -12.29 -9.76
C LYS A 151 15.67 -11.42 -9.14
N PHE A 152 15.48 -10.94 -7.91
CA PHE A 152 16.32 -9.87 -7.34
C PHE A 152 17.25 -10.30 -6.21
N LYS A 153 17.08 -11.50 -5.63
CA LYS A 153 17.95 -11.97 -4.54
C LYS A 153 19.42 -11.95 -4.95
N THR A 154 20.27 -11.47 -4.05
CA THR A 154 21.74 -11.47 -4.21
C THR A 154 22.41 -12.66 -3.52
N TYR A 155 21.69 -13.37 -2.66
CA TYR A 155 22.13 -14.58 -1.96
C TYR A 155 20.93 -15.50 -1.64
N PRO A 156 21.15 -16.78 -1.28
CA PRO A 156 20.06 -17.69 -0.90
C PRO A 156 19.25 -17.17 0.31
N GLN A 157 17.92 -17.28 0.23
CA GLN A 157 16.99 -16.84 1.29
C GLN A 157 16.29 -18.08 1.90
N PRO A 158 16.96 -18.88 2.75
CA PRO A 158 16.38 -20.13 3.27
C PRO A 158 15.13 -19.89 4.11
N LEU A 159 15.13 -18.88 4.98
CA LEU A 159 13.95 -18.55 5.79
C LEU A 159 12.74 -18.16 4.91
N LEU A 160 12.93 -17.28 3.92
CA LEU A 160 11.84 -16.93 2.99
C LEU A 160 11.37 -18.14 2.17
N LYS A 161 12.24 -19.12 1.92
CA LYS A 161 11.85 -20.37 1.26
C LYS A 161 10.95 -21.23 2.16
N GLU A 162 11.24 -21.34 3.45
CA GLU A 162 10.36 -22.02 4.41
C GLU A 162 9.01 -21.30 4.54
N VAL A 163 9.04 -19.97 4.64
CA VAL A 163 7.84 -19.12 4.67
C VAL A 163 7.01 -19.31 3.41
N TYR A 164 7.63 -19.38 2.22
CA TYR A 164 6.94 -19.66 0.96
C TYR A 164 6.17 -20.99 1.03
N PHE A 165 6.79 -22.07 1.54
CA PHE A 165 6.10 -23.35 1.67
C PHE A 165 4.97 -23.31 2.68
N TRP A 166 5.16 -22.59 3.80
CA TRP A 166 4.10 -22.36 4.77
C TRP A 166 2.92 -21.60 4.13
N LEU A 167 3.17 -20.49 3.44
CA LEU A 167 2.15 -19.69 2.76
C LEU A 167 1.42 -20.50 1.67
N ARG A 168 2.16 -21.33 0.93
CA ARG A 168 1.59 -22.19 -0.11
C ARG A 168 0.63 -23.23 0.47
N LYS A 169 0.98 -23.82 1.63
CA LYS A 169 0.20 -24.85 2.32
C LYS A 169 -1.03 -24.29 3.03
N ASN A 170 -0.94 -23.07 3.57
CA ASN A 170 -1.95 -22.48 4.44
C ASN A 170 -2.84 -21.42 3.75
N LYS A 171 -2.92 -21.44 2.41
CA LYS A 171 -3.75 -20.47 1.67
C LYS A 171 -5.19 -20.40 2.22
N PRO A 172 -5.69 -19.21 2.57
CA PRO A 172 -7.03 -19.06 3.08
C PRO A 172 -8.06 -19.26 1.98
N HIS A 173 -9.27 -19.64 2.39
CA HIS A 173 -10.45 -19.57 1.54
C HIS A 173 -11.06 -18.17 1.68
N THR A 174 -11.01 -17.37 0.62
CA THR A 174 -11.64 -16.05 0.58
C THR A 174 -13.06 -16.17 -0.02
N PRO A 175 -14.13 -15.95 0.76
CA PRO A 175 -15.51 -16.16 0.33
C PRO A 175 -16.05 -15.04 -0.55
N VAL A 176 -15.56 -13.81 -0.35
CA VAL A 176 -15.95 -12.61 -1.09
C VAL A 176 -14.70 -11.82 -1.41
N PHE A 177 -14.54 -11.47 -2.69
CA PHE A 177 -13.45 -10.63 -3.15
C PHE A 177 -13.86 -9.16 -3.13
N THR A 178 -12.94 -8.32 -2.71
CA THR A 178 -13.07 -6.85 -2.68
C THR A 178 -11.87 -6.22 -3.39
N LEU A 179 -11.91 -4.91 -3.61
CA LEU A 179 -10.69 -4.20 -3.99
C LEU A 179 -9.71 -4.19 -2.81
N THR A 180 -8.44 -4.45 -3.09
CA THR A 180 -7.34 -4.34 -2.13
C THR A 180 -6.37 -3.27 -2.57
N HIS A 181 -5.86 -2.48 -1.63
CA HIS A 181 -4.83 -1.46 -1.88
C HIS A 181 -3.43 -2.09 -1.79
N SER A 182 -3.28 -3.02 -0.84
CA SER A 182 -2.07 -3.79 -0.58
C SER A 182 -0.89 -2.98 -0.02
N ASP A 183 -1.09 -1.70 0.29
CA ASP A 183 -0.24 -0.89 1.18
C ASP A 183 -1.10 0.07 2.03
N PHE A 184 -2.17 -0.45 2.66
CA PHE A 184 -3.12 0.36 3.43
C PHE A 184 -2.56 0.73 4.81
N ARG A 185 -1.87 1.87 4.90
CA ARG A 185 -1.19 2.34 6.13
C ARG A 185 -1.23 3.85 6.29
N LEU A 186 -1.08 4.33 7.52
CA LEU A 186 -1.19 5.74 7.88
C LEU A 186 -0.36 6.70 7.00
N GLY A 187 0.86 6.30 6.65
CA GLY A 187 1.77 7.10 5.83
C GLY A 187 1.39 7.22 4.35
N ASN A 188 0.28 6.60 3.91
CA ASN A 188 -0.28 6.73 2.56
C ASN A 188 -1.55 7.58 2.53
N PHE A 189 -1.82 8.34 3.59
CA PHE A 189 -2.94 9.26 3.66
C PHE A 189 -2.47 10.68 3.94
N ILE A 190 -3.06 11.63 3.23
CA ILE A 190 -2.95 13.06 3.53
C ILE A 190 -4.12 13.44 4.43
N TRP A 191 -3.80 14.13 5.52
CA TRP A 191 -4.73 14.53 6.55
C TRP A 191 -4.87 16.05 6.60
N ARG A 192 -6.08 16.50 6.92
CA ARG A 192 -6.39 17.88 7.27
C ARG A 192 -7.47 17.87 8.33
N ASP A 193 -7.23 18.54 9.46
CA ASP A 193 -8.18 18.60 10.58
C ASP A 193 -8.70 17.22 11.05
N ASP A 194 -7.79 16.25 11.15
CA ASP A 194 -8.04 14.85 11.53
C ASP A 194 -8.94 14.07 10.57
N LYS A 195 -9.07 14.55 9.33
CA LYS A 195 -9.77 13.86 8.25
C LYS A 195 -8.83 13.55 7.11
N ILE A 196 -8.99 12.37 6.53
CA ILE A 196 -8.33 11.97 5.29
C ILE A 196 -8.90 12.82 4.16
N VAL A 197 -8.01 13.52 3.47
CA VAL A 197 -8.32 14.31 2.27
C VAL A 197 -7.75 13.69 1.00
N ALA A 198 -6.79 12.76 1.11
CA ALA A 198 -6.34 11.94 0.00
C ALA A 198 -5.75 10.61 0.46
N PHE A 199 -6.13 9.55 -0.23
CA PHE A 199 -5.52 8.23 -0.19
C PHE A 199 -4.54 8.11 -1.37
N LEU A 200 -3.29 7.78 -1.07
CA LEU A 200 -2.16 7.78 -1.98
C LEU A 200 -1.64 6.37 -2.23
N ASP A 201 -0.67 6.30 -3.16
CA ASP A 201 0.22 5.15 -3.34
C ASP A 201 -0.44 3.88 -3.90
N TRP A 202 -1.25 4.10 -4.94
CA TRP A 202 -2.02 3.12 -5.70
C TRP A 202 -1.18 2.17 -6.56
N GLU A 203 -0.07 1.65 -6.05
CA GLU A 203 0.90 0.90 -6.86
C GLU A 203 0.60 -0.57 -7.03
N MET A 204 -0.19 -1.11 -6.11
CA MET A 204 -0.49 -2.53 -6.02
C MET A 204 -2.00 -2.78 -5.89
N PRO A 205 -2.88 -2.05 -6.60
CA PRO A 205 -4.31 -2.32 -6.51
C PRO A 205 -4.59 -3.73 -7.03
N GLY A 206 -5.54 -4.40 -6.38
CA GLY A 206 -5.90 -5.77 -6.72
C GLY A 206 -7.36 -6.07 -6.42
N ILE A 207 -7.80 -7.25 -6.85
CA ILE A 207 -9.07 -7.85 -6.45
C ILE A 207 -8.70 -9.06 -5.58
N GLY A 208 -9.07 -9.02 -4.31
CA GLY A 208 -8.54 -9.98 -3.35
C GLY A 208 -9.32 -10.09 -2.05
N ASP A 209 -8.66 -10.64 -1.04
CA ASP A 209 -9.22 -10.83 0.28
C ASP A 209 -9.28 -9.50 1.04
N PRO A 210 -10.45 -9.05 1.52
CA PRO A 210 -10.54 -7.83 2.32
C PRO A 210 -9.67 -7.86 3.59
N MET A 211 -9.37 -9.05 4.12
CA MET A 211 -8.50 -9.21 5.28
C MET A 211 -7.05 -8.85 4.98
N ALA A 212 -6.63 -8.79 3.71
CA ALA A 212 -5.26 -8.47 3.34
C ALA A 212 -4.86 -7.03 3.74
N ASP A 213 -5.72 -6.04 3.49
CA ASP A 213 -5.48 -4.65 3.90
C ASP A 213 -5.62 -4.48 5.42
N LEU A 214 -6.56 -5.20 6.05
CA LEU A 214 -6.71 -5.20 7.50
C LEU A 214 -5.46 -5.77 8.19
N ALA A 215 -4.92 -6.88 7.68
CA ALA A 215 -3.67 -7.47 8.13
C ALA A 215 -2.47 -6.55 7.88
N TRP A 216 -2.46 -5.80 6.77
CA TRP A 216 -1.41 -4.82 6.51
C TRP A 216 -1.38 -3.74 7.60
N MET A 217 -2.53 -3.20 8.01
CA MET A 217 -2.62 -2.25 9.13
C MET A 217 -2.08 -2.80 10.46
N CYS A 218 -2.06 -4.13 10.58
CA CYS A 218 -1.68 -4.88 11.76
C CYS A 218 -0.18 -5.18 11.88
N LEU A 219 0.60 -5.00 10.81
CA LEU A 219 2.03 -5.31 10.81
C LEU A 219 2.79 -4.46 11.84
N LYS A 220 3.54 -5.13 12.72
CA LYS A 220 4.34 -4.47 13.77
C LYS A 220 5.45 -3.58 13.20
N ILE A 221 5.94 -3.91 12.01
CA ILE A 221 6.87 -3.06 11.25
C ILE A 221 6.21 -1.85 10.59
N LEU A 222 4.92 -1.59 10.84
CA LEU A 222 4.17 -0.39 10.41
C LEU A 222 3.82 0.56 11.59
N ARG A 223 4.28 0.27 12.81
CA ARG A 223 4.08 1.08 14.03
C ARG A 223 5.39 1.34 14.79
N SER A 224 5.44 2.40 15.60
CA SER A 224 6.58 2.67 16.48
C SER A 224 6.87 1.46 17.40
N PRO A 225 8.16 1.15 17.71
CA PRO A 225 8.53 -0.01 18.54
C PRO A 225 7.83 -0.07 19.91
N ASN A 226 7.46 1.07 20.47
CA ASN A 226 6.85 1.19 21.80
C ASN A 226 5.31 1.19 21.77
N SER A 227 4.70 1.00 20.61
CA SER A 227 3.24 1.04 20.45
C SER A 227 2.69 -0.32 20.07
N ASN A 228 1.57 -0.69 20.70
CA ASN A 228 0.78 -1.85 20.30
C ASN A 228 -0.40 -1.47 19.39
N LEU A 229 -0.61 -0.17 19.13
CA LEU A 229 -1.73 0.31 18.34
C LEU A 229 -1.53 0.05 16.85
N MET A 230 -2.58 -0.46 16.19
CA MET A 230 -2.65 -0.65 14.75
C MET A 230 -2.64 0.72 14.08
N CYS A 231 -1.76 0.90 13.08
CA CYS A 231 -1.48 2.20 12.46
C CYS A 231 -1.17 3.34 13.46
N MET A 232 -0.69 3.05 14.68
CA MET A 232 -0.50 4.03 15.77
C MET A 232 -1.79 4.70 16.29
N LEU A 233 -2.96 4.19 15.95
CA LEU A 233 -4.24 4.85 16.25
C LEU A 233 -5.18 4.06 17.16
N ILE A 234 -5.25 2.73 17.02
CA ILE A 234 -6.33 1.94 17.63
C ILE A 234 -5.87 0.55 18.09
N GLU A 235 -6.49 0.01 19.14
CA GLU A 235 -6.28 -1.37 19.56
C GLU A 235 -6.84 -2.34 18.51
N ARG A 236 -6.26 -3.55 18.42
CA ARG A 236 -6.62 -4.53 17.38
C ARG A 236 -8.09 -4.97 17.49
N GLU A 237 -8.58 -5.18 18.71
CA GLU A 237 -9.95 -5.61 18.97
C GLU A 237 -10.97 -4.53 18.55
N ASP A 238 -10.63 -3.26 18.81
CA ASP A 238 -11.46 -2.13 18.40
C ASP A 238 -11.43 -1.92 16.88
N LEU A 239 -10.26 -2.10 16.24
CA LEU A 239 -10.13 -2.09 14.78
C LEU A 239 -11.08 -3.12 14.15
N TYR A 240 -11.06 -4.36 14.64
CA TYR A 240 -11.92 -5.42 14.12
C TYR A 240 -13.39 -5.09 14.35
N ARG A 241 -13.77 -4.70 15.57
CA ARG A 241 -15.16 -4.35 15.88
C ARG A 241 -15.69 -3.26 14.95
N TYR A 242 -14.97 -2.15 14.78
CA TYR A 242 -15.41 -1.07 13.90
C TYR A 242 -15.46 -1.48 12.43
N TYR A 243 -14.50 -2.30 11.98
CA TYR A 243 -14.51 -2.83 10.63
C TYR A 243 -15.75 -3.71 10.39
N GLU A 244 -16.08 -4.60 11.33
CA GLU A 244 -17.29 -5.45 11.26
C GLU A 244 -18.57 -4.62 11.27
N GLU A 245 -18.66 -3.60 12.13
CA GLU A 245 -19.81 -2.69 12.22
C GLU A 245 -20.07 -1.94 10.89
N LEU A 246 -19.01 -1.50 10.20
CA LEU A 246 -19.12 -0.73 8.97
C LEU A 246 -19.37 -1.59 7.73
N THR A 247 -18.74 -2.76 7.66
CA THR A 247 -18.79 -3.61 6.46
C THR A 247 -19.83 -4.72 6.54
N GLY A 248 -20.32 -5.05 7.75
CA GLY A 248 -21.11 -6.26 8.01
C GLY A 248 -20.32 -7.56 7.81
N THR A 249 -19.02 -7.50 7.52
CA THR A 249 -18.16 -8.66 7.28
C THR A 249 -17.44 -9.02 8.56
N LYS A 250 -17.68 -10.24 9.06
CA LYS A 250 -16.97 -10.77 10.22
C LYS A 250 -15.47 -10.91 9.91
N VAL A 251 -14.64 -10.40 10.82
CA VAL A 251 -13.18 -10.57 10.74
C VAL A 251 -12.84 -12.01 11.06
N ASP A 252 -12.05 -12.61 10.18
CA ASP A 252 -11.51 -13.96 10.37
C ASP A 252 -10.04 -13.81 10.74
N GLU A 253 -9.74 -13.97 12.02
CA GLU A 253 -8.39 -13.80 12.56
C GLU A 253 -7.38 -14.78 11.96
N GLY A 254 -7.82 -15.98 11.54
CA GLY A 254 -6.95 -16.95 10.87
C GLY A 254 -6.53 -16.47 9.49
N ARG A 255 -7.45 -15.86 8.73
CA ARG A 255 -7.10 -15.19 7.47
C ARG A 255 -6.24 -13.96 7.70
N VAL A 256 -6.54 -13.14 8.72
CA VAL A 256 -5.70 -11.98 9.06
C VAL A 256 -4.27 -12.44 9.35
N PHE A 257 -4.09 -13.46 10.19
CA PHE A 257 -2.78 -14.03 10.51
C PHE A 257 -2.04 -14.50 9.25
N TYR A 258 -2.71 -15.22 8.34
CA TYR A 258 -2.12 -15.60 7.06
C TYR A 258 -1.61 -14.38 6.29
N TRP A 259 -2.44 -13.33 6.20
CA TRP A 259 -2.09 -12.12 5.48
C TRP A 259 -1.03 -11.28 6.19
N GLU A 260 -0.86 -11.39 7.51
CA GLU A 260 0.28 -10.80 8.23
C GLU A 260 1.60 -11.48 7.83
N VAL A 261 1.63 -12.82 7.80
CA VAL A 261 2.80 -13.58 7.33
C VAL A 261 3.10 -13.25 5.86
N MET A 262 2.07 -13.21 5.01
CA MET A 262 2.20 -12.80 3.61
C MET A 262 2.70 -11.36 3.49
N GLY A 263 2.27 -10.46 4.37
CA GLY A 263 2.70 -9.07 4.42
C GLY A 263 4.19 -8.94 4.70
N TYR A 264 4.72 -9.69 5.67
CA TYR A 264 6.16 -9.74 5.94
C TYR A 264 6.97 -10.39 4.81
N PHE A 265 6.45 -11.45 4.18
CA PHE A 265 7.08 -12.06 3.01
C PHE A 265 7.16 -11.06 1.84
N LYS A 266 6.08 -10.34 1.58
CA LYS A 266 6.00 -9.25 0.60
C LYS A 266 6.99 -8.12 0.93
N LEU A 267 7.04 -7.63 2.17
CA LEU A 267 7.97 -6.57 2.56
C LEU A 267 9.43 -6.99 2.35
N ALA A 268 9.79 -8.23 2.71
CA ALA A 268 11.12 -8.76 2.45
C ALA A 268 11.44 -8.77 0.93
N ALA A 269 10.49 -9.17 0.09
CA ALA A 269 10.65 -9.11 -1.37
C ALA A 269 10.86 -7.68 -1.90
N VAL A 270 10.07 -6.72 -1.40
CA VAL A 270 10.19 -5.30 -1.74
C VAL A 270 11.58 -4.76 -1.37
N PHE A 271 12.10 -5.12 -0.20
CA PHE A 271 13.44 -4.69 0.22
C PHE A 271 14.54 -5.36 -0.60
N ILE A 272 14.42 -6.65 -0.90
CA ILE A 272 15.36 -7.34 -1.80
C ILE A 272 15.44 -6.63 -3.16
N SER A 273 14.28 -6.26 -3.73
CA SER A 273 14.21 -5.49 -4.99
C SER A 273 14.86 -4.11 -4.88
N ALA A 274 14.54 -3.35 -3.82
CA ALA A 274 15.10 -2.03 -3.58
C ALA A 274 16.64 -2.05 -3.48
N ILE A 275 17.18 -3.02 -2.72
CA ILE A 275 18.62 -3.20 -2.53
C ILE A 275 19.28 -3.57 -3.85
N ARG A 276 18.65 -4.44 -4.64
CA ARG A 276 19.17 -4.85 -5.94
C ARG A 276 19.22 -3.67 -6.93
N ALA A 277 18.18 -2.84 -6.97
CA ALA A 277 18.14 -1.64 -7.80
C ALA A 277 19.27 -0.66 -7.45
N PHE A 278 19.57 -0.50 -6.16
CA PHE A 278 20.69 0.32 -5.70
C PHE A 278 22.06 -0.30 -6.03
N SER A 279 22.22 -1.59 -5.74
CA SER A 279 23.47 -2.33 -5.95
C SER A 279 23.89 -2.36 -7.42
N ASP A 280 22.92 -2.43 -8.34
CA ASP A 280 23.17 -2.40 -9.78
C ASP A 280 23.40 -0.97 -10.32
N GLY A 281 23.34 0.06 -9.47
CA GLY A 281 23.55 1.46 -9.86
C GLY A 281 22.39 2.10 -10.63
N LYS A 282 21.28 1.37 -10.81
CA LYS A 282 20.06 1.80 -11.53
C LYS A 282 19.17 2.73 -10.70
N ASN A 283 19.36 2.75 -9.39
CA ASN A 283 18.73 3.72 -8.51
C ASN A 283 19.74 4.21 -7.47
N ARG A 284 20.02 5.52 -7.44
CA ARG A 284 21.07 6.10 -6.56
C ARG A 284 20.51 6.66 -5.25
N ASP A 285 19.24 6.41 -4.94
CA ASP A 285 18.64 6.83 -3.69
C ASP A 285 19.23 6.04 -2.51
N VAL A 286 20.07 6.69 -1.72
CA VAL A 286 20.75 6.11 -0.56
C VAL A 286 19.80 5.59 0.51
N ARG A 287 18.52 5.98 0.51
CA ARG A 287 17.54 5.41 1.43
C ARG A 287 17.27 3.93 1.11
N LEU A 288 17.44 3.49 -0.14
CA LEU A 288 17.20 2.09 -0.51
C LEU A 288 18.18 1.13 0.16
N ILE A 289 19.44 1.54 0.37
CA ILE A 289 20.40 0.70 1.10
C ILE A 289 20.09 0.63 2.60
N THR A 290 19.50 1.67 3.19
CA THR A 290 19.09 1.63 4.61
C THR A 290 17.99 0.61 4.91
N LEU A 291 17.26 0.15 3.88
CA LEU A 291 16.27 -0.93 4.01
C LEU A 291 16.91 -2.31 4.23
N GLN A 292 18.18 -2.47 3.81
CA GLN A 292 18.92 -3.72 3.91
C GLN A 292 19.16 -4.16 5.36
N ASP A 293 19.63 -3.25 6.19
CA ASP A 293 20.25 -3.63 7.46
C ASP A 293 19.25 -3.67 8.61
N SER A 294 18.24 -2.79 8.62
CA SER A 294 17.29 -2.67 9.72
C SER A 294 15.93 -3.30 9.41
N VAL A 295 15.41 -3.10 8.20
CA VAL A 295 14.01 -3.43 7.88
C VAL A 295 13.87 -4.86 7.38
N HIS A 296 14.77 -5.31 6.50
CA HIS A 296 14.78 -6.71 6.05
C HIS A 296 15.01 -7.67 7.23
N TYR A 297 15.97 -7.38 8.11
CA TYR A 297 16.20 -8.17 9.31
C TYR A 297 14.97 -8.19 10.23
N ALA A 298 14.29 -7.05 10.43
CA ALA A 298 13.07 -7.00 11.22
C ALA A 298 11.96 -7.88 10.63
N CYS A 299 11.76 -7.88 9.30
CA CYS A 299 10.81 -8.80 8.65
C CYS A 299 11.16 -10.27 8.92
N LEU A 300 12.43 -10.64 8.77
CA LEU A 300 12.88 -12.02 9.00
C LEU A 300 12.68 -12.44 10.46
N LYS A 301 12.99 -11.55 11.41
CA LYS A 301 12.78 -11.80 12.84
C LYS A 301 11.29 -12.02 13.15
N GLU A 302 10.42 -11.16 12.66
CA GLU A 302 8.97 -11.29 12.88
C GLU A 302 8.43 -12.59 12.24
N LEU A 303 8.93 -12.99 11.07
CA LEU A 303 8.55 -14.27 10.45
C LEU A 303 8.96 -15.48 11.30
N THR A 304 10.14 -15.46 11.92
CA THR A 304 10.58 -16.51 12.85
C THR A 304 9.69 -16.56 14.09
N GLU A 305 9.33 -15.40 14.66
CA GLU A 305 8.45 -15.31 15.83
C GLU A 305 7.02 -15.80 15.51
N LEU A 306 6.44 -15.37 14.38
CA LEU A 306 5.09 -15.73 13.97
C LEU A 306 4.93 -17.22 13.63
N LEU A 307 5.97 -17.84 13.06
CA LEU A 307 5.92 -19.23 12.60
C LEU A 307 6.60 -20.23 13.55
N GLU A 308 7.09 -19.74 14.69
CA GLU A 308 7.77 -20.55 15.71
C GLU A 308 8.92 -21.40 15.15
N PHE A 309 9.71 -20.82 14.23
CA PHE A 309 10.91 -21.45 13.66
C PHE A 309 12.11 -21.41 14.61
#